data_AF-A0A958RFW2-F1
#
_entry.id   AF-A0A958RFW2-F1
#
_cell.length_a   1.000
_cell.length_b   1.000
_cell.length_c   1.000
_cell.angle_alpha   90.00
_cell.angle_beta   90.00
_cell.angle_gamma   90.00
#
_symmetry.space_group_name_H-M   'P 1'
#
loop_
_entity.id
_entity.type
_entity.pdbx_description
1 polymer ?
#
loop_
_entity_poly.entity_id
_entity_poly.type
_entity_poly.pdbx_seq_one_letter_code
_entity_poly.pdbx_strand_id
1 'polypeptide(L)'
;MPQFFALIAGIIHVYIFLMESLLWGSPKTNKAFGVSAEMAEANRLFAFNQGYYNLFLAIAVFLGVGLSFTEFAIAANTLIVYSSLSMLGAALVLISSNRKMIRPALVQGFPPFLAVVFWLLKKII
;
A
#
# COMPACT_ATOMS: atom_id res chain seq x y z
N MET A 1 12.61 14.37 0.38
CA MET A 1 11.71 14.00 1.50
C MET A 1 10.99 12.68 1.18
N PRO A 2 11.69 11.53 1.16
CA PRO A 2 11.05 10.22 0.90
C PRO A 2 9.98 9.85 1.93
N GLN A 3 10.13 10.29 3.18
CA GLN A 3 9.20 10.05 4.28
C GLN A 3 7.79 10.56 4.00
N PHE A 4 7.67 11.73 3.36
CA PHE A 4 6.39 12.35 3.06
C PHE A 4 5.53 11.48 2.14
N PHE A 5 6.12 11.01 1.04
CA PHE A 5 5.44 10.11 0.11
C PHE A 5 5.16 8.73 0.72
N ALA A 6 6.07 8.24 1.57
CA ALA A 6 5.86 7.01 2.32
C ALA A 6 4.65 7.13 3.27
N LEU A 7 4.52 8.23 4.02
CA LEU A 7 3.35 8.48 4.87
C LEU A 7 2.03 8.43 4.08
N ILE A 8 1.99 9.08 2.91
CA ILE A 8 0.83 9.04 2.02
C ILE A 8 0.53 7.59 1.60
N ALA A 9 1.56 6.83 1.22
CA ALA A 9 1.41 5.42 0.87
C ALA A 9 0.82 4.61 2.04
N GLY A 10 1.36 4.76 3.25
CA GLY A 10 0.86 4.10 4.45
C GLY A 10 -0.61 4.41 4.73
N ILE A 11 -1.02 5.68 4.64
CA ILE A 11 -2.43 6.10 4.83
C ILE A 11 -3.35 5.44 3.79
N ILE A 12 -2.94 5.40 2.52
CA ILE A 12 -3.70 4.72 1.47
C ILE A 12 -3.84 3.22 1.78
N HIS A 13 -2.81 2.57 2.28
CA HIS A 13 -2.86 1.15 2.61
C HIS A 13 -3.69 0.86 3.86
N VAL A 14 -3.76 1.78 4.82
CA VAL A 14 -4.76 1.71 5.90
C VAL A 14 -6.17 1.82 5.32
N TYR A 15 -6.41 2.73 4.37
CA TYR A 15 -7.72 2.83 3.72
C TYR A 15 -8.08 1.54 2.96
N ILE A 16 -7.14 0.94 2.25
CA ILE A 16 -7.32 -0.36 1.57
C ILE A 16 -7.64 -1.46 2.59
N PHE A 17 -6.90 -1.54 3.70
CA PHE A 17 -7.20 -2.44 4.81
C PHE A 17 -8.65 -2.30 5.31
N LEU A 18 -9.12 -1.07 5.54
CA LEU A 18 -10.50 -0.84 5.97
C LEU A 18 -11.49 -1.39 4.94
N MET A 19 -11.24 -1.20 3.65
CA MET A 19 -12.09 -1.74 2.60
C MET A 19 -12.07 -3.27 2.54
N GLU A 20 -10.89 -3.89 2.63
CA GLU A 20 -10.71 -5.34 2.44
C GLU A 20 -11.06 -6.18 3.67
N SER A 21 -10.82 -5.67 4.87
CA SER A 21 -11.05 -6.42 6.12
C SER A 21 -12.33 -6.03 6.85
N LEU A 22 -12.73 -4.75 6.84
CA LEU A 22 -13.85 -4.28 7.66
C LEU A 22 -15.12 -3.97 6.85
N LEU A 23 -14.96 -3.42 5.64
CA LEU A 23 -16.07 -2.95 4.80
C LEU A 23 -16.32 -3.86 3.58
N TRP A 24 -15.63 -4.99 3.50
CA TRP A 24 -15.78 -5.95 2.42
C TRP A 24 -17.20 -6.53 2.38
N GLY A 25 -17.74 -6.75 1.19
CA GLY A 25 -19.13 -7.16 1.01
C GLY A 25 -20.13 -5.99 0.97
N SER A 26 -19.74 -4.78 1.37
CA SER A 26 -20.61 -3.60 1.21
C SER A 26 -20.75 -3.18 -0.26
N PRO A 27 -21.89 -2.61 -0.70
CA PRO A 27 -22.09 -2.21 -2.09
C PRO A 27 -21.04 -1.22 -2.61
N LYS A 28 -20.58 -0.31 -1.74
CA LYS A 28 -19.55 0.69 -2.08
C LYS A 28 -18.19 0.02 -2.33
N THR A 29 -17.76 -0.87 -1.43
CA THR A 29 -16.51 -1.60 -1.56
C THR A 29 -16.56 -2.54 -2.76
N ASN A 30 -17.62 -3.32 -2.92
CA ASN A 30 -17.78 -4.24 -4.05
C ASN A 30 -17.69 -3.51 -5.40
N LYS A 31 -18.29 -2.31 -5.49
CA LYS A 31 -18.17 -1.45 -6.67
C LYS A 31 -16.73 -0.97 -6.91
N ALA A 32 -16.00 -0.60 -5.86
CA ALA A 32 -14.59 -0.19 -5.97
C ALA A 32 -13.68 -1.33 -6.45
N PHE A 33 -13.94 -2.57 -6.03
CA PHE A 33 -13.20 -3.77 -6.45
C PHE A 33 -13.77 -4.45 -7.71
N GLY A 34 -14.91 -3.99 -8.22
CA GLY A 34 -15.55 -4.56 -9.41
C GLY A 34 -16.05 -5.99 -9.23
N VAL A 35 -16.45 -6.37 -8.01
CA VAL A 35 -16.93 -7.72 -7.68
C VAL A 35 -18.45 -7.74 -7.46
N SER A 36 -19.12 -8.84 -7.81
CA SER A 36 -20.52 -9.06 -7.45
C SER A 36 -20.66 -9.40 -5.95
N ALA A 37 -21.86 -9.34 -5.40
CA ALA A 37 -22.10 -9.74 -4.01
C ALA A 37 -21.74 -11.22 -3.76
N GLU A 38 -22.04 -12.10 -4.71
CA GLU A 38 -21.67 -13.52 -4.66
C GLU A 38 -20.14 -13.71 -4.65
N MET A 39 -19.42 -13.01 -5.54
CA MET A 39 -17.96 -13.05 -5.56
C MET A 39 -17.35 -12.46 -4.29
N ALA A 40 -17.96 -11.42 -3.72
CA ALA A 40 -17.50 -10.81 -2.48
C ALA A 40 -17.62 -11.80 -1.31
N GLU A 41 -18.74 -12.52 -1.22
CA GLU A 41 -18.91 -13.55 -0.19
C GLU A 41 -17.92 -14.70 -0.38
N ALA A 42 -17.78 -15.20 -1.60
CA ALA A 42 -16.85 -16.29 -1.92
C ALA A 42 -15.37 -15.94 -1.59
N ASN A 43 -14.99 -14.66 -1.69
CA ASN A 43 -13.63 -14.20 -1.42
C ASN A 43 -13.45 -13.52 -0.06
N ARG A 44 -14.44 -13.58 0.84
CA ARG A 44 -14.44 -12.80 2.09
C ARG A 44 -13.20 -13.04 2.96
N LEU A 45 -12.77 -14.30 3.12
CA LEU A 45 -11.58 -14.63 3.91
C LEU A 45 -10.28 -14.21 3.21
N PHE A 46 -10.23 -14.29 1.88
CA PHE A 46 -9.06 -13.85 1.10
C PHE A 46 -8.88 -12.34 1.21
N ALA A 47 -9.96 -11.57 1.01
CA ALA A 47 -9.95 -10.12 1.17
C ALA A 47 -9.58 -9.73 2.61
N PHE A 48 -10.17 -10.40 3.61
CA PHE A 48 -9.85 -10.15 5.01
C PHE A 48 -8.34 -10.26 5.28
N ASN A 49 -7.70 -11.33 4.80
CA ASN A 49 -6.26 -11.53 4.98
C ASN A 49 -5.42 -10.53 4.17
N GLN A 50 -5.82 -10.20 2.94
CA GLN A 50 -5.16 -9.16 2.13
C GLN A 50 -5.14 -7.80 2.83
N GLY A 51 -6.25 -7.42 3.46
CA GLY A 51 -6.31 -6.17 4.21
C GLY A 51 -5.30 -6.14 5.35
N TYR A 52 -5.08 -7.24 6.07
CA TYR A 52 -4.06 -7.28 7.13
C TYR A 52 -2.63 -7.21 6.60
N TYR A 53 -2.33 -7.79 5.44
CA TYR A 53 -1.03 -7.55 4.78
C TYR A 53 -0.83 -6.07 4.47
N ASN A 54 -1.86 -5.40 3.95
CA ASN A 54 -1.83 -3.95 3.69
C ASN A 54 -1.63 -3.14 4.99
N LEU A 55 -2.29 -3.53 6.08
CA LEU A 55 -2.12 -2.90 7.39
C LEU A 55 -0.69 -3.05 7.92
N PHE A 56 -0.10 -4.25 7.83
CA PHE A 56 1.27 -4.48 8.31
C PHE A 56 2.32 -3.72 7.50
N LEU A 57 2.13 -3.58 6.19
CA LEU A 57 2.95 -2.71 5.36
C LEU A 57 2.83 -1.25 5.78
N ALA A 58 1.61 -0.77 6.08
CA ALA A 58 1.40 0.58 6.58
C ALA A 58 2.07 0.81 7.95
N ILE A 59 1.95 -0.14 8.88
CA ILE A 59 2.62 -0.08 10.20
C ILE A 59 4.14 -0.01 10.03
N ALA A 60 4.72 -0.85 9.17
CA ALA A 60 6.15 -0.83 8.90
C ALA A 60 6.61 0.53 8.35
N VAL A 61 5.85 1.14 7.44
CA VAL A 61 6.13 2.48 6.93
C VAL A 61 6.05 3.53 8.04
N PHE A 62 5.01 3.52 8.87
CA PHE A 62 4.85 4.50 9.95
C PHE A 62 5.96 4.40 10.99
N LEU A 63 6.36 3.17 11.36
CA LEU A 63 7.52 2.93 12.22
C LEU A 63 8.80 3.44 11.56
N GLY A 64 9.02 3.15 10.28
CA GLY A 64 10.18 3.63 9.53
C GLY A 64 10.25 5.15 9.47
N VAL A 65 9.11 5.83 9.30
CA VAL A 65 9.04 7.30 9.33
C VAL A 65 9.34 7.83 10.74
N GLY A 66 8.79 7.24 11.79
CA GLY A 66 9.10 7.61 13.17
C GLY A 66 10.59 7.48 13.49
N LEU A 67 11.21 6.36 13.12
CA LEU A 67 12.65 6.12 13.30
C LEU A 67 13.52 7.04 12.44
N SER A 68 12.98 7.65 11.39
CA SER A 68 13.76 8.56 10.54
C SER A 68 14.13 9.87 11.23
N PHE A 69 13.52 10.16 12.39
CA PHE A 69 13.82 11.30 13.26
C PHE A 69 14.77 10.94 14.41
N THR A 70 15.33 9.73 14.42
CA THR A 70 16.28 9.26 15.44
C THR A 70 17.61 8.85 14.79
N GLU A 71 18.53 8.33 15.60
CA GLU A 71 19.80 7.75 15.18
C GLU A 71 19.66 6.46 14.35
N PHE A 72 18.46 5.85 14.31
CA PHE A 72 18.21 4.56 13.64
C PHE A 72 17.98 4.68 12.12
N ALA A 73 18.82 5.48 11.44
CA ALA A 73 18.64 5.81 10.03
C ALA A 73 18.63 4.58 9.09
N ILE A 74 19.41 3.53 9.40
CA ILE A 74 19.41 2.30 8.58
C ILE A 74 18.07 1.59 8.71
N ALA A 75 17.60 1.34 9.94
CA ALA A 75 16.31 0.68 10.18
C ALA A 75 15.14 1.47 9.56
N ALA A 76 15.15 2.80 9.74
CA ALA A 76 14.16 3.70 9.15
C ALA A 76 14.08 3.55 7.62
N ASN A 77 15.22 3.65 6.94
CA ASN A 77 15.29 3.53 5.48
C ASN A 77 14.90 2.13 5.01
N THR A 78 15.34 1.07 5.69
CA THR A 78 14.97 -0.31 5.34
C THR A 78 13.46 -0.50 5.38
N LEU A 79 12.79 -0.08 6.46
CA LEU A 79 11.35 -0.20 6.60
C LEU A 79 10.58 0.60 5.54
N ILE A 80 10.98 1.86 5.30
CA ILE A 80 10.34 2.73 4.30
C ILE A 80 10.50 2.14 2.89
N VAL A 81 11.73 1.80 2.49
CA VAL A 81 12.03 1.37 1.12
C VAL A 81 11.46 -0.01 0.84
N TYR A 82 11.64 -0.98 1.75
CA TYR A 82 11.10 -2.33 1.57
C TYR A 82 9.57 -2.30 1.42
N SER A 83 8.89 -1.60 2.32
CA SER A 83 7.43 -1.53 2.29
C SER A 83 6.96 -0.80 1.02
N SER A 84 7.61 0.30 0.64
CA SER A 84 7.27 1.03 -0.59
C SER A 84 7.48 0.17 -1.85
N LEU A 85 8.58 -0.59 -1.92
CA LEU A 85 8.83 -1.51 -3.03
C LEU A 85 7.80 -2.64 -3.09
N SER A 86 7.39 -3.19 -1.94
CA SER A 86 6.31 -4.20 -1.89
C SER A 86 4.97 -3.64 -2.38
N MET A 87 4.59 -2.44 -1.94
CA MET A 87 3.36 -1.76 -2.40
C MET A 87 3.41 -1.47 -3.91
N LEU A 88 4.56 -0.98 -4.40
CA LEU A 88 4.77 -0.75 -5.83
C LEU A 88 4.73 -2.07 -6.63
N GLY A 89 5.36 -3.12 -6.13
CA GLY A 89 5.31 -4.46 -6.72
C GLY A 89 3.87 -4.98 -6.83
N ALA A 90 3.08 -4.85 -5.77
CA ALA A 90 1.66 -5.21 -5.78
C ALA A 90 0.86 -4.41 -6.82
N ALA A 91 1.13 -3.09 -6.95
CA ALA A 91 0.52 -2.25 -7.97
C ALA A 91 0.86 -2.73 -9.40
N LEU A 92 2.12 -3.12 -9.64
CA LEU A 92 2.57 -3.66 -10.93
C LEU A 92 1.93 -5.03 -11.23
N VAL A 93 1.79 -5.89 -10.23
CA VAL A 93 1.05 -7.15 -10.38
C VAL A 93 -0.43 -6.90 -10.67
N LEU A 94 -1.06 -5.92 -10.02
CA LEU A 94 -2.47 -5.58 -10.23
C LEU A 94 -2.73 -5.08 -11.66
N ILE A 95 -1.93 -4.14 -12.16
CA ILE A 95 -2.11 -3.59 -13.52
C ILE A 95 -1.81 -4.62 -14.62
N SER A 96 -0.85 -5.53 -14.37
CA SER A 96 -0.49 -6.59 -15.32
C SER A 96 -1.53 -7.71 -15.36
N SER A 97 -2.15 -8.04 -14.23
CA SER A 97 -3.19 -9.08 -14.13
C SER A 97 -4.58 -8.58 -14.54
N ASN A 98 -4.90 -7.31 -14.31
CA ASN A 98 -6.20 -6.74 -14.67
C ASN A 98 -6.08 -5.27 -15.11
N ARG A 99 -6.06 -5.05 -16.42
CA ARG A 99 -5.98 -3.70 -17.01
C ARG A 99 -7.14 -2.77 -16.62
N LYS A 100 -8.29 -3.30 -16.19
CA LYS A 100 -9.41 -2.47 -15.71
C LYS A 100 -9.10 -1.82 -14.35
N MET A 101 -8.10 -2.34 -13.62
CA MET A 101 -7.66 -1.87 -12.30
C MET A 101 -6.50 -0.87 -12.35
N ILE A 102 -6.24 -0.25 -13.51
CA ILE A 102 -5.19 0.79 -13.66
C ILE A 102 -5.34 1.91 -12.62
N ARG A 103 -6.55 2.42 -12.42
CA ARG A 103 -6.78 3.53 -11.48
C ARG A 103 -6.44 3.12 -10.03
N PRO A 104 -6.99 2.04 -9.47
CA PRO A 104 -6.56 1.52 -8.16
C PRO A 104 -5.05 1.28 -8.08
N ALA A 105 -4.45 0.67 -9.10
CA ALA A 105 -3.01 0.42 -9.15
C ALA A 105 -2.18 1.70 -9.06
N LEU A 106 -2.57 2.76 -9.79
CA LEU A 106 -1.89 4.06 -9.73
C LEU A 106 -2.06 4.73 -8.37
N VAL A 107 -3.27 4.67 -7.78
CA VAL A 107 -3.52 5.26 -6.46
C VAL A 107 -2.65 4.61 -5.38
N GLN A 108 -2.56 3.28 -5.35
CA GLN A 108 -1.75 2.59 -4.35
C GLN A 108 -0.25 2.61 -4.66
N GLY A 109 0.14 2.61 -5.93
CA GLY A 109 1.53 2.44 -6.37
C GLY A 109 2.31 3.75 -6.58
N PHE A 110 1.64 4.87 -6.87
CA PHE A 110 2.33 6.12 -7.22
C PHE A 110 3.03 6.78 -6.02
N PRO A 111 2.40 6.94 -4.83
CA PRO A 111 3.10 7.47 -3.66
C PRO A 111 4.33 6.64 -3.24
N PRO A 112 4.27 5.29 -3.12
CA PRO A 112 5.47 4.52 -2.78
C PRO A 112 6.53 4.55 -3.88
N PHE A 113 6.16 4.67 -5.17
CA PHE A 113 7.13 4.95 -6.24
C PHE A 113 7.90 6.25 -5.99
N LEU A 114 7.21 7.35 -5.67
CA LEU A 114 7.86 8.61 -5.34
C LEU A 114 8.74 8.50 -4.09
N ALA A 115 8.31 7.74 -3.07
CA ALA A 115 9.14 7.50 -1.88
C ALA A 115 10.49 6.85 -2.25
N VAL A 116 10.47 5.83 -3.11
CA VAL A 116 11.69 5.14 -3.57
C VAL A 116 12.56 6.05 -4.44
N VAL A 117 11.97 6.77 -5.41
CA VAL A 117 12.72 7.70 -6.27
C VAL A 117 13.42 8.78 -5.46
N PHE A 118 12.72 9.43 -4.54
CA PHE A 118 13.32 10.47 -3.70
C PHE A 118 14.35 9.92 -2.71
N TRP A 119 14.20 8.67 -2.27
CA TRP A 119 15.23 8.00 -1.46
C TRP A 119 16.50 7.76 -2.28
N LEU A 120 16.38 7.28 -3.53
CA LEU A 120 17.51 7.08 -4.44
C LEU A 120 18.20 8.40 -4.79
N LEU A 121 17.45 9.46 -5.09
CA LEU A 121 18.02 10.77 -5.42
C LEU A 121 18.86 11.35 -4.27
N LYS A 122 18.41 11.17 -3.01
CA LYS A 122 19.15 11.59 -1.80
C LYS A 122 20.49 10.83 -1.63
N LYS A 123 20.71 9.72 -2.33
CA LYS A 123 21.97 8.98 -2.28
C LYS A 123 23.00 9.47 -3.30
N ILE A 124 22.55 10.22 -4.31
CA ILE A 124 23.38 10.62 -5.47
C ILE A 124 23.77 12.10 -5.39
N ILE A 125 22.93 12.93 -4.77
CA ILE A 125 23.11 14.37 -4.58
C ILE A 125 23.40 14.64 -3.11
#